data_AF-A0A9D6YTX4-F1
#
_entry.id   AF-A0A9D6YTX4-F1
#
_cell.length_a   1.000
_cell.length_b   1.000
_cell.length_c   1.000
_cell.angle_alpha   90.00
_cell.angle_beta   90.00
_cell.angle_gamma   90.00
#
_symmetry.space_group_name_H-M   'P 1'
#
loop_
_entity.id
_entity.type
_entity.pdbx_description
1 polymer ?
#
loop_
_entity_poly.entity_id
_entity_poly.type
_entity_poly.pdbx_seq_one_letter_code
_entity_poly.pdbx_strand_id
1 'polypeptide(L)'
;LTITPDGRPASGSYFRPHHSAFARVGIPAFSVNMGSPQRAQEYAARYHQPSDAFSDDWDFSGMEQFARFGFVLGVEIANLEKIPARVDAR
;
A
#
# COMPACT_ATOMS: atom_id res chain seq x y z
N LEU A 1 -11.74 -6.45 -7.78
CA LEU A 1 -10.48 -6.29 -7.03
C LEU A 1 -10.20 -7.61 -6.34
N THR A 2 -8.99 -8.14 -6.47
CA THR A 2 -8.59 -9.40 -5.83
C THR A 2 -7.40 -9.09 -4.94
N ILE A 3 -7.46 -9.52 -3.68
CA ILE A 3 -6.32 -9.45 -2.77
C ILE A 3 -5.36 -10.56 -3.18
N THR A 4 -4.14 -10.17 -3.56
CA THR A 4 -3.08 -11.10 -3.93
C THR A 4 -2.02 -11.12 -2.83
N PRO A 5 -1.58 -12.30 -2.35
CA PRO A 5 -0.47 -12.38 -1.41
C PRO A 5 0.82 -11.76 -1.97
N ASP A 6 1.68 -11.26 -1.09
CA ASP A 6 3.03 -10.83 -1.49
C ASP A 6 3.82 -12.03 -2.02
N GLY A 7 4.28 -11.95 -3.27
CA GLY A 7 5.10 -12.97 -3.91
C GLY A 7 6.54 -13.03 -3.38
N ARG A 8 6.98 -12.06 -2.57
CA ARG A 8 8.33 -11.97 -2.00
C ARG A 8 8.33 -11.54 -0.52
N PRO A 9 7.69 -12.31 0.38
CA PRO A 9 7.53 -11.92 1.78
C PRO A 9 8.87 -11.77 2.54
N ALA A 10 9.91 -12.50 2.12
CA ALA A 10 11.25 -12.41 2.70
C ALA A 10 12.05 -11.16 2.29
N SER A 11 11.53 -10.32 1.38
CA SER A 11 12.25 -9.12 0.89
C SER A 11 12.32 -7.97 1.90
N GLY A 12 11.62 -8.09 3.03
CA GLY A 12 11.51 -7.05 4.04
C GLY A 12 10.65 -5.85 3.62
N SER A 13 10.01 -5.89 2.44
CA SER A 13 9.22 -4.79 1.88
C SER A 13 8.05 -4.35 2.77
N TYR A 14 7.50 -5.25 3.59
CA TYR A 14 6.48 -4.91 4.59
C TYR A 14 7.03 -4.09 5.77
N PHE A 15 8.30 -4.28 6.15
CA PHE A 15 8.85 -3.69 7.37
C PHE A 15 9.56 -2.35 7.15
N ARG A 16 9.89 -2.00 5.89
CA ARG A 16 10.52 -0.71 5.53
C ARG A 16 9.60 0.51 5.67
N PRO A 17 8.29 0.46 5.32
CA PRO A 17 7.44 1.63 5.38
C PRO A 17 7.04 2.00 6.82
N HIS A 18 6.68 3.27 7.04
CA HIS A 18 6.30 3.79 8.37
C HIS A 18 5.17 3.05 9.07
N HIS A 19 4.29 2.38 8.31
CA HIS A 19 3.18 1.63 8.88
C HIS A 19 3.65 0.44 9.76
N SER A 20 4.88 -0.04 9.56
CA SER A 20 5.44 -1.15 10.33
C SER A 20 5.59 -0.84 11.82
N ALA A 21 5.78 0.44 12.18
CA ALA A 21 5.81 0.88 13.57
C ALA A 21 4.46 0.67 14.27
N PHE A 22 3.35 0.86 13.55
CA PHE A 22 2.00 0.57 14.05
C PHE A 22 1.78 -0.94 14.19
N ALA A 23 2.18 -1.71 13.17
CA ALA A 23 2.10 -3.18 13.20
C ALA A 23 2.83 -3.77 14.42
N ARG A 24 4.03 -3.26 14.73
CA ARG A 24 4.85 -3.72 15.88
C ARG A 24 4.18 -3.54 17.24
N VAL A 25 3.22 -2.62 17.38
CA VAL A 25 2.46 -2.40 18.62
C VAL A 25 1.03 -2.92 18.52
N GLY A 26 0.78 -3.83 17.57
CA GLY A 26 -0.50 -4.50 17.40
C GLY A 26 -1.58 -3.70 16.69
N ILE A 27 -1.28 -2.52 16.12
CA ILE A 27 -2.26 -1.78 15.32
C ILE A 27 -2.31 -2.43 13.92
N PRO A 28 -3.49 -2.85 13.42
CA PRO A 28 -3.62 -3.36 12.06
C PRO A 28 -3.10 -2.36 11.04
N ALA A 29 -2.09 -2.76 10.28
CA ALA A 29 -1.42 -1.90 9.31
C ALA A 29 -0.99 -2.71 8.09
N PHE A 30 -1.19 -2.13 6.91
CA PHE A 30 -0.87 -2.75 5.63
C PHE A 30 -0.46 -1.69 4.61
N SER A 31 0.30 -2.12 3.61
CA SER A 31 0.51 -1.36 2.38
C SER A 31 -0.44 -1.82 1.31
N VAL A 32 -0.95 -0.88 0.52
CA VAL A 32 -1.66 -1.17 -0.73
C VAL A 32 -0.70 -0.86 -1.85
N ASN A 33 -0.48 -1.82 -2.75
CA ASN A 33 0.44 -1.68 -3.87
C ASN A 33 -0.29 -1.89 -5.20
N MET A 34 0.20 -1.21 -6.24
CA MET A 34 -0.28 -1.37 -7.60
C MET A 34 0.13 -2.77 -8.09
N GLY A 35 -0.83 -3.67 -8.25
CA GLY A 35 -0.60 -5.10 -8.49
C GLY A 35 -0.06 -5.49 -9.88
N SER A 36 0.80 -4.68 -10.51
CA SER A 36 1.42 -4.99 -11.81
C SER A 36 2.89 -5.38 -11.64
N PRO A 37 3.24 -6.67 -11.79
CA PRO A 37 4.63 -7.14 -11.79
C PRO A 37 5.48 -6.52 -12.92
N GLN A 38 4.86 -6.19 -14.06
CA GLN A 38 5.54 -5.59 -15.20
C GLN A 38 6.04 -4.18 -14.88
N ARG A 39 5.18 -3.36 -14.25
CA ARG A 39 5.56 -2.00 -13.82
C ARG A 39 6.53 -1.99 -12.63
N ALA A 40 6.70 -3.12 -11.92
CA ALA A 40 7.59 -3.18 -10.76
C ALA A 40 9.08 -2.98 -11.13
N GLN A 41 9.51 -3.45 -12.30
CA GLN A 41 10.91 -3.27 -12.75
C GLN A 41 11.17 -1.82 -13.18
N GLU A 42 10.25 -1.24 -13.94
CA GLU A 42 10.29 0.17 -14.34
C GLU A 42 10.29 1.10 -13.12
N TYR A 43 9.42 0.82 -12.15
CA TYR A 43 9.40 1.52 -10.86
C TYR A 43 10.75 1.41 -10.16
N ALA A 44 11.31 0.20 -10.02
CA ALA A 44 12.58 0.00 -9.33
C ALA A 44 13.75 0.75 -9.99
N ALA A 45 13.74 0.90 -11.32
CA ALA A 45 14.77 1.63 -12.05
C ALA A 45 14.67 3.16 -11.88
N ARG A 46 13.47 3.69 -11.60
CA ARG A 46 13.24 5.13 -11.41
C ARG A 46 13.27 5.55 -9.94
N TYR A 47 12.91 4.66 -9.02
CA TYR A 47 12.78 4.97 -7.60
C TYR A 47 14.06 5.60 -7.00
N HIS A 48 13.91 6.72 -6.30
CA HIS A 48 15.01 7.53 -5.74
C HIS A 48 16.06 8.00 -6.77
N GLN A 49 15.70 8.05 -8.06
CA GLN A 49 16.54 8.64 -9.11
C GLN A 49 15.97 10.00 -9.56
N PRO A 50 16.79 10.87 -10.19
CA PRO A 50 16.28 12.09 -10.81
C PRO A 50 15.18 11.86 -11.86
N SER A 51 15.11 10.65 -12.43
CA SER A 51 14.05 10.22 -13.35
C SER A 51 12.70 9.95 -12.65
N ASP A 52 12.64 9.96 -11.32
CA ASP A 52 11.40 9.94 -10.51
C ASP A 52 10.71 11.31 -10.48
N ALA A 53 10.50 11.88 -11.67
CA ALA A 53 9.85 13.15 -11.87
C ALA A 53 8.52 12.93 -12.59
N PHE A 54 7.56 13.84 -12.33
CA PHE A 54 6.29 13.90 -13.04
C PHE A 54 6.49 13.86 -14.55
N SER A 55 5.56 13.18 -15.23
CA SER A 55 5.48 13.15 -16.69
C SER A 55 4.03 13.31 -17.12
N ASP A 56 3.81 14.03 -18.22
CA ASP A 56 2.49 14.30 -18.78
C ASP A 56 1.86 13.07 -19.47
N ASP A 57 2.68 12.09 -19.82
CA ASP A 57 2.28 10.79 -20.40
C ASP A 57 1.86 9.74 -19.35
N TRP A 58 1.84 10.08 -18.05
CA TRP A 58 1.45 9.15 -17.00
C TRP A 58 -0.02 8.75 -17.10
N ASP A 59 -0.27 7.44 -17.01
CA ASP A 59 -1.61 6.87 -16.86
C ASP A 59 -2.06 6.89 -15.39
N PHE A 60 -2.97 7.80 -15.09
CA PHE A 60 -3.50 8.03 -13.74
C PHE A 60 -4.66 7.10 -13.33
N SER A 61 -5.09 6.18 -14.19
CA SER A 61 -6.23 5.28 -13.88
C SER A 61 -6.01 4.46 -12.59
N GLY A 62 -4.76 4.05 -12.36
CA GLY A 62 -4.36 3.38 -11.13
C GLY A 62 -4.48 4.27 -9.88
N MET A 63 -4.06 5.53 -9.98
CA MET A 63 -4.19 6.50 -8.88
C MET A 63 -5.66 6.80 -8.56
N GLU A 64 -6.51 6.90 -9.58
CA GLU A 64 -7.96 7.04 -9.40
C GLU A 64 -8.53 5.85 -8.62
N GLN A 65 -8.17 4.62 -8.99
CA GLN A 65 -8.61 3.41 -8.30
C GLN A 65 -8.15 3.39 -6.83
N PHE A 66 -6.91 3.80 -6.56
CA PHE A 66 -6.37 3.93 -5.20
C PHE A 66 -7.11 4.97 -4.37
N ALA A 67 -7.40 6.14 -4.95
CA ALA A 67 -8.14 7.20 -4.28
C ALA A 67 -9.55 6.73 -3.89
N ARG A 68 -10.25 6.06 -4.83
CA ARG A 68 -11.58 5.47 -4.56
C ARG A 68 -11.51 4.42 -3.46
N PHE A 69 -10.54 3.50 -3.52
CA PHE A 69 -10.36 2.47 -2.50
C PHE A 69 -10.12 3.08 -1.11
N GLY A 70 -9.15 4.00 -1.00
CA GLY A 70 -8.80 4.65 0.27
C GLY A 70 -9.96 5.46 0.85
N PHE A 71 -10.72 6.16 0.01
CA PHE A 71 -11.91 6.90 0.43
C PHE A 71 -12.98 5.97 0.98
N VAL A 72 -13.35 4.92 0.24
CA VAL A 72 -14.37 3.96 0.70
C VAL A 72 -13.93 3.29 2.00
N LEU A 73 -12.69 2.80 2.07
CA LEU A 73 -12.15 2.19 3.28
C LEU A 73 -12.21 3.13 4.49
N GLY A 74 -11.83 4.39 4.30
CA GLY A 74 -11.88 5.39 5.36
C GLY A 74 -13.30 5.68 5.85
N VAL A 75 -14.25 5.82 4.93
CA VAL A 75 -15.68 6.02 5.26
C VAL A 75 -16.24 4.81 5.99
N GLU A 76 -15.98 3.60 5.51
CA GLU A 76 -16.44 2.36 6.16
C GLU A 76 -15.91 2.26 7.59
N ILE A 77 -14.59 2.42 7.80
CA ILE A 77 -13.97 2.36 9.13
C ILE A 77 -14.53 3.45 10.06
N ALA A 78 -14.70 4.68 9.56
CA ALA A 78 -15.22 5.79 10.35
C ALA A 78 -16.68 5.58 10.82
N ASN A 79 -17.45 4.76 10.11
CA ASN A 79 -18.84 4.45 10.45
C ASN A 79 -19.01 3.13 11.21
N LEU A 80 -17.93 2.42 11.55
CA LEU A 80 -18.03 1.21 12.39
C LEU A 80 -18.45 1.56 13.82
N GLU A 81 -19.37 0.77 14.40
CA GLU A 81 -19.71 0.85 15.82
C GLU A 81 -18.49 0.59 16.72
N LYS A 82 -17.58 -0.27 16.25
CA LYS A 82 -16.32 -0.61 16.91
C LYS A 82 -15.18 -0.62 15.91
N ILE A 83 -14.14 0.14 16.20
CA ILE A 83 -12.92 0.16 15.39
C ILE A 83 -12.16 -1.19 15.46
N PRO A 84 -11.33 -1.53 14.46
CA PRO A 84 -10.51 -2.73 14.48
C PRO A 84 -9.69 -2.83 15.77
N ALA A 85 -9.81 -3.97 16.45
CA ALA A 85 -9.06 -4.25 17.66
C ALA A 85 -7.56 -4.36 17.34
N ARG A 86 -6.74 -4.14 18.37
CA ARG A 86 -5.32 -4.49 18.28
C ARG A 86 -5.18 -6.00 18.10
N VAL A 87 -4.26 -6.40 17.25
CA VAL A 87 -3.83 -7.81 17.12
C VAL A 87 -2.73 -8.03 18.14
N ASP A 88 -2.81 -9.13 18.89
CA ASP A 88 -1.72 -9.56 19.78
C ASP A 88 -0.47 -9.86 18.93
N ALA A 89 0.40 -8.85 18.79
CA ALA A 89 1.73 -8.99 18.25
C ALA A 89 2.60 -9.60 19.36
N ARG A 90 2.61 -10.94 19.43
CA ARG A 90 3.58 -11.67 20.25
C ARG A 90 5.01 -11.40 19.78
#